data_AF-A5P775-F1
#
_entry.id   AF-A5P775-F1
#
_cell.length_a   1.000
_cell.length_b   1.000
_cell.length_c   1.000
_cell.angle_alpha   90.00
_cell.angle_beta   90.00
_cell.angle_gamma   90.00
#
_symmetry.space_group_name_H-M   'P 1'
#
loop_
_entity.id
_entity.type
_entity.pdbx_description
1 polymer ?
#
loop_
_entity_poly.entity_id
_entity_poly.type
_entity_poly.pdbx_seq_one_letter_code
_entity_poly.pdbx_strand_id
1 'polypeptide(L)'
;MLNIFRQHHDVLAQYQQRFKYILVDEYQDTNQVQYLWLRLLAQTRKNICVVGDDDQSIYSWRGAEVANILKFEKDFPGAAVIKLEQNYRSTPQILAAASGLINANSERLGKTLWTELRAGEKVHVVGVWDAPEEARRVGEAIERLESEGAPLDEVAILVRAQYQTREFEDRFIQIGLNYRIVGGFRFYERAEIRDALAYLRTIAQPADDLAFERIYNQPKRGLGAKTLEAMRRHARRTQKPLAAASLDLADSDELPARARNTLGGLLTQFVHWRELAEQVTPSELLRTVLVESGYEDMLNKDRSAESAGRLENLTELARAMEEYETLTDFLEHVSLVMDNDRADDGEKVTIMTMHAAKGLEFNHVFLPGWEEGVFPSQRAIDEGGLASLEEERRLAYVAITRAKRRCTIFHAANRRIYGQWTSSIPSRFIEELPEEHIESETTMSGGASLWRANWSENEDPFAHVSTARPDRSTARGPGWQRALSSGYDTSPKRIAETGKSAASFAAKPRTDIAIGARVFHDKFGYGFVTDQEGNKLEIEFEKAGTKRVLDSFVKLAAD
;
A
#
# COMPACT_ATOMS: atom_id res chain seq x y z
N MET A 1 -8.76 -36.55 -0.68
CA MET A 1 -7.66 -37.47 -1.06
C MET A 1 -6.98 -38.13 0.13
N LEU A 2 -6.42 -37.41 1.10
CA LEU A 2 -5.76 -38.03 2.26
C LEU A 2 -6.64 -39.06 2.99
N ASN A 3 -7.91 -38.72 3.26
CA ASN A 3 -8.86 -39.65 3.88
C ASN A 3 -9.16 -40.87 3.02
N ILE A 4 -9.21 -40.70 1.69
CA ILE A 4 -9.41 -41.81 0.74
C ILE A 4 -8.23 -42.78 0.84
N PHE A 5 -6.99 -42.29 0.81
CA PHE A 5 -5.81 -43.15 0.92
C PHE A 5 -5.69 -43.86 2.27
N ARG A 6 -6.24 -43.28 3.35
CA ARG A 6 -6.30 -43.91 4.68
C ARG A 6 -7.37 -45.00 4.77
N GLN A 7 -8.49 -44.86 4.07
CA GLN A 7 -9.64 -45.78 4.14
C GLN A 7 -9.62 -46.85 3.04
N HIS A 8 -9.04 -46.55 1.89
CA HIS A 8 -9.03 -47.39 0.69
C HIS A 8 -7.60 -47.68 0.23
N HIS A 9 -7.00 -48.72 0.80
CA HIS A 9 -5.61 -49.11 0.52
C HIS A 9 -5.38 -49.60 -0.92
N ASP A 10 -6.41 -50.16 -1.55
CA ASP A 10 -6.41 -50.56 -2.96
C ASP A 10 -6.20 -49.36 -3.89
N VAL A 11 -6.88 -48.24 -3.61
CA VAL A 11 -6.70 -46.99 -4.35
C VAL A 11 -5.30 -46.43 -4.12
N LEU A 12 -4.81 -46.39 -2.87
CA LEU A 12 -3.45 -45.96 -2.56
C LEU A 12 -2.40 -46.78 -3.33
N ALA A 13 -2.55 -48.12 -3.36
CA ALA A 13 -1.63 -49.01 -4.06
C ALA A 13 -1.54 -48.70 -5.56
N GLN A 14 -2.66 -48.36 -6.21
CA GLN A 14 -2.66 -47.94 -7.63
C GLN A 14 -1.80 -46.69 -7.84
N TYR A 15 -1.92 -45.69 -6.97
CA TYR A 15 -1.10 -44.48 -7.06
C TYR A 15 0.36 -44.72 -6.72
N GLN A 16 0.67 -45.55 -5.73
CA GLN A 16 2.06 -45.95 -5.40
C GLN A 16 2.72 -46.78 -6.52
N GLN A 17 1.94 -47.51 -7.31
CA GLN A 17 2.44 -48.19 -8.50
C GLN A 17 2.71 -47.21 -9.65
N ARG A 18 1.83 -46.22 -9.83
CA ARG A 18 1.93 -45.20 -10.88
C ARG A 18 3.08 -44.23 -10.63
N PHE A 19 3.20 -43.69 -9.42
CA PHE A 19 4.22 -42.72 -9.06
C PHE A 19 5.49 -43.42 -8.56
N LYS A 20 6.34 -43.77 -9.52
CA LYS A 20 7.60 -44.48 -9.26
C LYS A 20 8.68 -43.60 -8.63
N TYR A 21 8.66 -42.31 -8.95
CA TYR A 21 9.56 -41.27 -8.46
C TYR A 21 8.72 -40.04 -8.13
N ILE A 22 8.97 -39.43 -6.98
CA ILE A 22 8.26 -38.25 -6.51
C ILE A 22 9.29 -37.14 -6.33
N LEU A 23 9.07 -36.03 -7.00
CA LEU A 23 9.88 -34.82 -6.92
C LEU A 23 9.01 -33.73 -6.31
N VAL A 24 9.48 -33.11 -5.24
CA VAL A 24 8.75 -32.04 -4.55
C VAL A 24 9.67 -30.85 -4.42
N ASP A 25 9.24 -29.71 -4.94
CA ASP A 25 9.92 -28.43 -4.78
C ASP A 25 9.23 -27.61 -3.67
N GLU A 26 9.92 -26.60 -3.15
CA GLU A 26 9.43 -25.71 -2.06
C GLU A 26 8.91 -26.49 -0.82
N TYR A 27 9.59 -27.58 -0.46
CA TYR A 27 9.12 -28.53 0.55
C TYR A 27 8.97 -27.90 1.96
N GLN A 28 9.70 -26.82 2.25
CA GLN A 28 9.60 -26.07 3.50
C GLN A 28 8.22 -25.42 3.70
N ASP A 29 7.48 -25.14 2.62
CA ASP A 29 6.16 -24.51 2.68
C ASP A 29 5.01 -25.52 2.81
N THR A 30 5.33 -26.81 2.99
CA THR A 30 4.32 -27.86 3.07
C THR A 30 3.59 -27.82 4.41
N ASN A 31 2.26 -27.91 4.35
CA ASN A 31 1.43 -28.08 5.55
C ASN A 31 1.31 -29.54 5.95
N GLN A 32 0.80 -29.78 7.16
CA GLN A 32 0.69 -31.13 7.74
C GLN A 32 -0.13 -32.11 6.87
N VAL A 33 -1.15 -31.62 6.15
CA VAL A 33 -1.98 -32.46 5.27
C VAL A 33 -1.19 -32.87 4.02
N GLN A 34 -0.46 -31.94 3.41
CA GLN A 34 0.41 -32.20 2.25
C GLN A 34 1.54 -33.15 2.62
N TYR A 35 2.19 -32.93 3.75
CA TYR A 35 3.23 -33.80 4.30
C TYR A 35 2.71 -35.24 4.48
N LEU A 36 1.60 -35.43 5.18
CA LEU A 36 1.02 -36.77 5.41
C LEU A 36 0.60 -37.45 4.11
N TRP A 37 0.08 -36.68 3.15
CA TRP A 37 -0.30 -37.19 1.83
C TRP A 37 0.91 -37.65 1.02
N LEU A 38 1.98 -36.85 0.96
CA LEU A 38 3.24 -37.22 0.31
C LEU A 38 3.86 -38.45 0.97
N ARG A 39 3.84 -38.51 2.31
CA ARG A 39 4.37 -39.64 3.06
C ARG A 39 3.66 -40.95 2.70
N LEU A 40 2.33 -40.97 2.61
CA LEU A 40 1.59 -42.17 2.19
C LEU A 40 1.96 -42.62 0.77
N LEU A 41 2.18 -41.68 -0.16
CA LEU A 41 2.58 -42.02 -1.53
C LEU A 41 4.01 -42.55 -1.61
N ALA A 42 4.93 -41.94 -0.86
CA ALA A 42 6.36 -42.25 -0.94
C ALA A 42 6.78 -43.49 -0.13
N GLN A 43 6.03 -43.89 0.90
CA GLN A 43 6.45 -44.92 1.87
C GLN A 43 6.82 -46.28 1.25
N THR A 44 6.16 -46.71 0.17
CA THR A 44 6.38 -48.04 -0.42
C THR A 44 7.71 -48.15 -1.19
N ARG A 45 8.02 -47.15 -2.04
CA ARG A 45 9.23 -47.18 -2.88
C ARG A 45 10.38 -46.35 -2.32
N LYS A 46 10.06 -45.35 -1.48
CA LYS A 46 11.00 -44.37 -0.91
C LYS A 46 11.82 -43.58 -1.95
N ASN A 47 11.37 -43.58 -3.20
CA ASN A 47 11.93 -42.79 -4.30
C ASN A 47 11.34 -41.37 -4.27
N ILE A 48 11.64 -40.63 -3.20
CA ILE A 48 11.22 -39.24 -3.04
C ILE A 48 12.46 -38.35 -2.97
N CYS A 49 12.47 -37.31 -3.79
CA CYS A 49 13.45 -36.24 -3.76
C CYS A 49 12.69 -34.96 -3.42
N VAL A 50 13.05 -34.33 -2.31
CA VAL A 50 12.51 -33.04 -1.90
C VAL A 50 13.60 -31.98 -2.03
N VAL A 51 13.21 -30.81 -2.51
CA VAL A 51 14.03 -29.62 -2.59
C VAL A 51 13.33 -28.56 -1.76
N GLY A 52 14.11 -27.82 -0.97
CA GLY A 52 13.57 -26.75 -0.15
C GLY A 52 14.67 -26.05 0.63
N ASP A 53 14.29 -24.90 1.18
CA ASP A 53 15.17 -24.03 1.92
C ASP A 53 14.45 -23.53 3.18
N ASP A 54 14.92 -23.96 4.35
CA ASP A 54 14.37 -23.59 5.66
C ASP A 54 14.42 -22.07 5.93
N ASP A 55 15.41 -21.37 5.37
CA ASP A 55 15.53 -19.91 5.47
C ASP A 55 14.51 -19.17 4.58
N GLN A 56 13.82 -19.87 3.67
CA GLN A 56 12.81 -19.32 2.77
C GLN A 56 11.37 -19.78 3.10
N SER A 57 11.13 -20.33 4.29
CA SER A 57 9.77 -20.66 4.73
C SER A 57 9.05 -19.43 5.27
N ILE A 58 8.06 -18.94 4.53
CA ILE A 58 7.35 -17.66 4.80
C ILE A 58 5.81 -17.78 4.73
N TYR A 59 5.28 -19.00 4.77
CA TYR A 59 3.83 -19.26 4.70
C TYR A 59 3.29 -19.98 5.94
N SER A 60 3.84 -19.73 7.13
CA SER A 60 3.35 -20.39 8.35
C SER A 60 1.88 -20.04 8.63
N TRP A 61 1.45 -18.83 8.28
CA TRP A 61 0.07 -18.36 8.35
C TRP A 61 -0.90 -19.15 7.44
N ARG A 62 -0.40 -19.89 6.45
CA ARG A 62 -1.17 -20.86 5.63
C ARG A 62 -1.09 -22.29 6.16
N GLY A 63 -0.46 -22.48 7.33
CA GLY A 63 -0.23 -23.76 7.98
C GLY A 63 1.02 -24.50 7.51
N ALA A 64 1.98 -23.81 6.86
CA ALA A 64 3.26 -24.42 6.52
C ALA A 64 4.07 -24.72 7.79
N GLU A 65 4.74 -25.88 7.83
CA GLU A 65 5.56 -26.29 8.97
C GLU A 65 7.02 -26.55 8.52
N VAL A 66 7.94 -25.65 8.89
CA VAL A 66 9.39 -25.82 8.65
C VAL A 66 9.90 -27.15 9.21
N ALA A 67 9.29 -27.62 10.29
CA ALA A 67 9.60 -28.91 10.89
C ALA A 67 9.50 -30.09 9.90
N ASN A 68 8.72 -29.98 8.83
CA ASN A 68 8.59 -31.02 7.80
C ASN A 68 9.90 -31.27 7.04
N ILE A 69 10.62 -30.21 6.67
CA ILE A 69 11.92 -30.34 6.01
C ILE A 69 13.00 -30.78 7.02
N LEU A 70 12.96 -30.25 8.25
CA LEU A 70 13.92 -30.61 9.30
C LEU A 70 13.80 -32.07 9.75
N LYS A 71 12.61 -32.68 9.65
CA LYS A 71 12.35 -34.07 10.04
C LYS A 71 12.54 -35.07 8.89
N PHE A 72 12.87 -34.61 7.68
CA PHE A 72 12.89 -35.47 6.50
C PHE A 72 13.82 -36.68 6.66
N GLU A 73 15.02 -36.50 7.20
CA GLU A 73 15.97 -37.59 7.47
C GLU A 73 15.44 -38.63 8.48
N LYS A 74 14.64 -38.17 9.45
CA LYS A 74 14.00 -39.05 10.46
C LYS A 74 12.85 -39.86 9.84
N ASP A 75 12.11 -39.25 8.93
CA ASP A 75 10.96 -39.87 8.27
C ASP A 75 11.34 -40.82 7.13
N PHE A 76 12.45 -40.54 6.45
CA PHE A 76 13.03 -41.36 5.39
C PHE A 76 14.47 -41.76 5.74
N PRO A 77 14.66 -42.74 6.64
CA PRO A 77 16.00 -43.21 7.00
C PRO A 77 16.79 -43.68 5.77
N GLY A 78 18.02 -43.18 5.64
CA GLY A 78 18.88 -43.43 4.48
C GLY A 78 18.74 -42.41 3.34
N ALA A 79 17.99 -41.32 3.54
CA ALA A 79 17.96 -40.21 2.61
C ALA A 79 19.37 -39.59 2.45
N ALA A 80 19.78 -39.35 1.20
CA ALA A 80 20.99 -38.61 0.90
C ALA A 80 20.69 -37.11 1.00
N VAL A 81 21.50 -36.38 1.79
CA VAL A 81 21.38 -34.93 1.94
C VAL A 81 22.47 -34.25 1.13
N ILE A 82 22.05 -33.42 0.18
CA ILE A 82 22.94 -32.64 -0.68
C ILE A 82 22.69 -31.17 -0.37
N LYS A 83 23.72 -30.47 0.12
CA LYS A 83 23.67 -29.02 0.37
C LYS A 83 24.19 -28.28 -0.86
N LEU A 84 23.34 -27.43 -1.44
CA LEU A 84 23.74 -26.55 -2.54
C LEU A 84 24.11 -25.19 -1.95
N GLU A 85 25.41 -24.96 -1.81
CA GLU A 85 25.95 -23.78 -1.10
C GLU A 85 26.41 -22.67 -2.05
N GLN A 86 26.53 -22.95 -3.34
CA GLN A 86 26.90 -21.94 -4.33
C GLN A 86 25.66 -21.17 -4.81
N ASN A 87 25.64 -19.87 -4.54
CA ASN A 87 24.67 -18.92 -5.07
C ASN A 87 25.17 -18.35 -6.40
N TYR A 88 24.34 -18.48 -7.44
CA TYR A 88 24.63 -17.97 -8.79
C TYR A 88 23.90 -16.67 -9.13
N ARG A 89 23.06 -16.16 -8.20
CA ARG A 89 22.13 -15.05 -8.44
C ARG A 89 22.70 -13.71 -8.02
N SER A 90 23.14 -13.63 -6.77
CA SER A 90 23.38 -12.38 -6.05
C SER A 90 24.88 -12.13 -5.86
N THR A 91 25.25 -10.85 -5.83
CA THR A 91 26.62 -10.42 -5.55
C THR A 91 27.07 -10.81 -4.12
N PRO A 92 28.38 -10.84 -3.84
CA PRO A 92 28.88 -11.15 -2.50
C PRO A 92 28.32 -10.25 -1.40
N GLN A 93 28.16 -8.94 -1.68
CA GLN A 93 27.67 -7.97 -0.70
C GLN A 93 26.21 -8.24 -0.30
N ILE A 94 25.34 -8.49 -1.30
CA ILE A 94 23.93 -8.84 -1.07
C ILE A 94 23.83 -10.16 -0.30
N LEU A 95 24.60 -11.18 -0.72
CA LEU A 95 24.57 -12.50 -0.10
C LEU A 95 25.05 -12.46 1.35
N ALA A 96 26.11 -11.70 1.63
CA ALA A 96 26.66 -11.57 2.97
C ALA A 96 25.74 -10.75 3.88
N ALA A 97 25.12 -9.67 3.37
CA ALA A 97 24.09 -8.92 4.10
C ALA A 97 22.91 -9.82 4.50
N ALA A 98 22.37 -10.60 3.55
CA ALA A 98 21.29 -11.55 3.82
C ALA A 98 21.72 -12.64 4.81
N SER A 99 22.95 -13.15 4.68
CA SER A 99 23.51 -14.19 5.56
C SER A 99 23.67 -13.69 6.99
N GLY A 100 24.16 -12.46 7.18
CA GLY A 100 24.27 -11.82 8.49
C GLY A 100 22.91 -11.72 9.17
N LEU A 101 21.89 -11.26 8.43
CA LEU A 101 20.53 -11.11 8.94
C LEU A 101 19.96 -12.44 9.43
N ILE A 102 20.02 -13.51 8.62
CA ILE A 102 19.38 -14.80 8.91
C ILE A 102 20.11 -15.60 10.00
N ASN A 103 21.39 -15.29 10.28
CA ASN A 103 22.17 -15.95 11.33
C ASN A 103 21.62 -15.74 12.75
N ALA A 104 20.79 -14.72 12.95
CA ALA A 104 20.13 -14.49 14.24
C ALA A 104 18.96 -15.47 14.51
N ASN A 105 18.48 -16.24 13.53
CA ASN A 105 17.47 -17.28 13.76
C ASN A 105 18.08 -18.54 14.37
N SER A 106 17.35 -19.13 15.33
CA SER A 106 17.84 -20.23 16.16
C SER A 106 17.63 -21.62 15.55
N GLU A 107 16.55 -21.84 14.79
CA GLU A 107 16.22 -23.15 14.19
C GLU A 107 16.53 -23.19 12.68
N ARG A 108 17.74 -23.64 12.32
CA ARG A 108 18.23 -23.69 10.93
C ARG A 108 19.03 -24.96 10.59
N LEU A 109 19.05 -25.37 9.32
CA LEU A 109 19.81 -26.53 8.81
C LEU A 109 21.33 -26.30 8.67
N GLY A 110 21.83 -25.11 9.05
CA GLY A 110 23.25 -24.78 9.04
C GLY A 110 23.88 -24.94 7.66
N LYS A 111 23.77 -23.90 6.83
CA LYS A 111 24.37 -23.83 5.49
C LYS A 111 25.16 -22.53 5.33
N THR A 112 26.22 -22.56 4.53
CA THR A 112 27.01 -21.36 4.26
C THR A 112 26.97 -21.06 2.77
N LEU A 113 26.18 -20.06 2.38
CA LEU A 113 26.09 -19.67 0.98
C LEU A 113 27.32 -18.85 0.57
N TRP A 114 27.85 -19.13 -0.63
CA TRP A 114 28.96 -18.39 -1.23
C TRP A 114 28.70 -18.15 -2.73
N THR A 115 29.41 -17.20 -3.36
CA THR A 115 29.24 -16.86 -4.79
C THR A 115 30.59 -16.67 -5.47
N GLU A 116 30.68 -17.02 -6.76
CA GLU A 116 31.88 -16.79 -7.61
C GLU A 116 31.91 -15.38 -8.23
N LEU A 117 30.83 -14.61 -8.08
CA LEU A 117 30.77 -13.25 -8.59
C LEU A 117 31.80 -12.39 -7.86
N ARG A 118 32.70 -11.75 -8.61
CA ARG A 118 33.91 -11.12 -8.04
C ARG A 118 33.69 -9.73 -7.44
N ALA A 119 32.61 -9.07 -7.80
CA ALA A 119 32.34 -7.68 -7.43
C ALA A 119 30.84 -7.44 -7.28
N GLY A 120 30.50 -6.46 -6.47
CA GLY A 120 29.14 -5.99 -6.28
C GLY A 120 29.14 -4.74 -5.41
N GLU A 121 28.12 -3.93 -5.62
CA GLU A 121 27.87 -2.75 -4.77
C GLU A 121 27.35 -3.20 -3.41
N LYS A 122 27.61 -2.38 -2.39
CA LYS A 122 27.06 -2.61 -1.04
C LYS A 122 25.54 -2.50 -1.08
N VAL A 123 24.88 -3.10 -0.09
CA VAL A 123 23.44 -2.87 0.09
C VAL A 123 23.27 -1.45 0.63
N HIS A 124 22.52 -0.62 -0.08
CA HIS A 124 22.27 0.76 0.35
C HIS A 124 21.12 0.80 1.35
N VAL A 125 21.29 1.50 2.46
CA VAL A 125 20.25 1.76 3.45
C VAL A 125 20.00 3.25 3.48
N VAL A 126 18.77 3.67 3.15
CA VAL A 126 18.42 5.08 3.00
C VAL A 126 17.32 5.46 3.99
N GLY A 127 17.64 6.38 4.89
CA GLY A 127 16.67 6.97 5.82
C GLY A 127 16.06 8.26 5.28
N VAL A 128 14.73 8.31 5.20
CA VAL A 128 13.95 9.45 4.70
C VAL A 128 12.97 9.99 5.75
N TRP A 129 12.47 11.21 5.55
CA TRP A 129 11.55 11.83 6.49
C TRP A 129 10.18 11.15 6.52
N ASP A 130 9.61 10.86 5.34
CA ASP A 130 8.27 10.30 5.20
C ASP A 130 8.10 9.37 3.98
N ALA A 131 6.93 8.73 3.89
CA ALA A 131 6.59 7.80 2.80
C ALA A 131 6.50 8.47 1.40
N PRO A 132 5.98 9.71 1.25
CA PRO A 132 6.09 10.43 -0.01
C PRO A 132 7.54 10.70 -0.46
N GLU A 133 8.45 11.05 0.45
CA GLU A 133 9.88 11.17 0.14
C GLU A 133 10.50 9.83 -0.25
N GLU A 134 10.14 8.74 0.42
CA GLU A 134 10.52 7.36 0.05
C GLU A 134 10.14 7.07 -1.41
N ALA A 135 8.88 7.31 -1.79
CA ALA A 135 8.41 7.10 -3.15
C ALA A 135 9.13 8.00 -4.17
N ARG A 136 9.40 9.26 -3.81
CA ARG A 136 10.15 10.21 -4.66
C ARG A 136 11.58 9.71 -4.93
N ARG A 137 12.31 9.32 -3.88
CA ARG A 137 13.69 8.81 -3.99
C ARG A 137 13.76 7.51 -4.80
N VAL A 138 12.81 6.60 -4.61
CA VAL A 138 12.71 5.38 -5.43
C VAL A 138 12.45 5.75 -6.89
N GLY A 139 11.52 6.67 -7.18
CA GLY A 139 11.28 7.15 -8.54
C GLY A 139 12.52 7.74 -9.20
N GLU A 140 13.23 8.64 -8.52
CA GLU A 140 14.49 9.24 -9.01
C GLU A 140 15.59 8.20 -9.26
N ALA A 141 15.70 7.19 -8.38
CA ALA A 141 16.66 6.10 -8.55
C ALA A 141 16.32 5.25 -9.78
N ILE A 142 15.04 4.99 -10.04
CA ILE A 142 14.62 4.23 -11.21
C ILE A 142 14.82 5.03 -12.50
N GLU A 143 14.49 6.32 -12.52
CA GLU A 143 14.76 7.19 -13.68
C GLU A 143 16.26 7.24 -14.01
N ARG A 144 17.11 7.27 -12.98
CA ARG A 144 18.57 7.18 -13.16
C ARG A 144 18.97 5.84 -13.78
N LEU A 145 18.46 4.73 -13.27
CA LEU A 145 18.71 3.39 -13.84
C LEU A 145 18.23 3.30 -15.30
N GLU A 146 17.07 3.87 -15.61
CA GLU A 146 16.55 3.93 -16.98
C GLU A 146 17.47 4.76 -17.90
N SER A 147 17.99 5.89 -17.39
CA SER A 147 18.94 6.74 -18.12
C SER A 147 20.28 6.04 -18.38
N GLU A 148 20.72 5.20 -17.44
CA GLU A 148 21.88 4.30 -17.55
C GLU A 148 21.63 3.12 -18.51
N GLY A 149 20.39 2.91 -18.96
CA GLY A 149 20.00 1.89 -19.91
C GLY A 149 19.56 0.56 -19.28
N ALA A 150 19.25 0.53 -17.98
CA ALA A 150 18.67 -0.64 -17.35
C ALA A 150 17.19 -0.82 -17.80
N PRO A 151 16.76 -2.03 -18.18
CA PRO A 151 15.38 -2.28 -18.55
C PRO A 151 14.48 -2.26 -17.31
N LEU A 152 13.30 -1.65 -17.42
CA LEU A 152 12.39 -1.51 -16.27
C LEU A 152 11.84 -2.86 -15.76
N ASP A 153 11.78 -3.88 -16.63
CA ASP A 153 11.35 -5.23 -16.27
C ASP A 153 12.30 -5.93 -15.28
N GLU A 154 13.56 -5.47 -15.19
CA GLU A 154 14.55 -5.98 -14.23
C GLU A 154 14.57 -5.20 -12.91
N VAL A 155 13.61 -4.29 -12.72
CA VAL A 155 13.46 -3.45 -11.53
C VAL A 155 12.21 -3.87 -10.75
N ALA A 156 12.37 -4.09 -9.44
CA ALA A 156 11.26 -4.42 -8.55
C ALA A 156 11.24 -3.60 -7.26
N ILE A 157 10.03 -3.37 -6.76
CA ILE A 157 9.75 -2.75 -5.46
C ILE A 157 8.98 -3.77 -4.62
N LEU A 158 9.59 -4.21 -3.51
CA LEU A 158 9.02 -5.27 -2.67
C LEU A 158 8.49 -4.67 -1.36
N VAL A 159 7.18 -4.53 -1.28
CA VAL A 159 6.50 -3.98 -0.08
C VAL A 159 6.14 -5.09 0.92
N ARG A 160 6.07 -4.78 2.21
CA ARG A 160 5.59 -5.74 3.22
C ARG A 160 4.06 -5.90 3.18
N ALA A 161 3.35 -4.81 2.91
CA ALA A 161 1.89 -4.75 2.90
C ALA A 161 1.36 -3.99 1.67
N GLN A 162 0.17 -4.38 1.20
CA GLN A 162 -0.39 -3.85 -0.04
C GLN A 162 -0.70 -2.34 0.03
N TYR A 163 -1.04 -1.80 1.21
CA TYR A 163 -1.33 -0.36 1.33
C TYR A 163 -0.12 0.52 0.99
N GLN A 164 1.11 -0.03 1.10
CA GLN A 164 2.33 0.71 0.78
C GLN A 164 2.51 0.94 -0.73
N THR A 165 1.82 0.19 -1.61
CA THR A 165 1.99 0.37 -3.06
C THR A 165 1.55 1.75 -3.52
N ARG A 166 0.56 2.32 -2.84
CA ARG A 166 -0.12 3.54 -3.23
C ARG A 166 0.81 4.74 -3.43
N GLU A 167 1.68 5.02 -2.48
CA GLU A 167 2.61 6.17 -2.56
C GLU A 167 3.53 6.06 -3.80
N PHE A 168 3.91 4.83 -4.17
CA PHE A 168 4.67 4.57 -5.39
C PHE A 168 3.81 4.70 -6.65
N GLU A 169 2.56 4.21 -6.62
CA GLU A 169 1.61 4.40 -7.72
C GLU A 169 1.42 5.89 -8.01
N ASP A 170 1.06 6.67 -6.99
CA ASP A 170 0.81 8.12 -7.10
C ASP A 170 2.05 8.85 -7.66
N ARG A 171 3.25 8.53 -7.16
CA ARG A 171 4.50 9.10 -7.69
C ARG A 171 4.76 8.70 -9.14
N PHE A 172 4.58 7.43 -9.51
CA PHE A 172 4.87 6.94 -10.85
C PHE A 172 3.90 7.49 -11.89
N ILE A 173 2.65 7.70 -11.50
CA ILE A 173 1.68 8.43 -12.31
C ILE A 173 2.17 9.86 -12.56
N GLN A 174 2.58 10.59 -11.51
CA GLN A 174 3.03 11.97 -11.62
C GLN A 174 4.21 12.15 -12.58
N ILE A 175 5.19 11.23 -12.56
CA ILE A 175 6.38 11.30 -13.43
C ILE A 175 6.21 10.55 -14.76
N GLY A 176 5.05 9.90 -14.97
CA GLY A 176 4.77 9.11 -16.17
C GLY A 176 5.62 7.85 -16.31
N LEU A 177 5.96 7.20 -15.20
CA LEU A 177 6.74 5.97 -15.15
C LEU A 177 5.84 4.73 -15.23
N ASN A 178 6.17 3.79 -16.12
CA ASN A 178 5.35 2.60 -16.36
C ASN A 178 5.58 1.55 -15.26
N TYR A 179 4.49 1.09 -14.65
CA TYR A 179 4.53 0.11 -13.57
C TYR A 179 3.42 -0.95 -13.66
N ARG A 180 3.65 -2.08 -12.99
CA ARG A 180 2.67 -3.16 -12.81
C ARG A 180 2.66 -3.64 -11.37
N ILE A 181 1.49 -4.08 -10.90
CA ILE A 181 1.30 -4.66 -9.56
C ILE A 181 1.06 -6.16 -9.68
N VAL A 182 1.81 -6.96 -8.93
CA VAL A 182 1.67 -8.42 -8.87
C VAL A 182 1.06 -8.83 -7.52
N GLY A 183 0.03 -9.69 -7.57
CA GLY A 183 -0.63 -10.22 -6.37
C GLY A 183 -1.84 -9.42 -5.88
N GLY A 184 -2.30 -8.43 -6.64
CA GLY A 184 -3.52 -7.66 -6.38
C GLY A 184 -3.97 -6.87 -7.62
N PHE A 185 -5.20 -6.37 -7.60
CA PHE A 185 -5.63 -5.36 -8.57
C PHE A 185 -4.95 -4.02 -8.25
N ARG A 186 -4.59 -3.25 -9.29
CA ARG A 186 -4.18 -1.85 -9.10
C ARG A 186 -5.26 -1.11 -8.31
N PHE A 187 -4.88 -0.09 -7.55
CA PHE A 187 -5.80 0.56 -6.61
C PHE A 187 -7.13 0.97 -7.26
N TYR A 188 -7.05 1.66 -8.41
CA TYR A 188 -8.22 2.12 -9.18
C TYR A 188 -9.00 1.02 -9.92
N GLU A 189 -8.50 -0.22 -9.94
CA GLU A 189 -9.16 -1.35 -10.58
C GLU A 189 -10.03 -2.18 -9.66
N ARG A 190 -9.87 -1.99 -8.34
CA ARG A 190 -10.64 -2.71 -7.33
C ARG A 190 -12.14 -2.43 -7.49
N ALA A 191 -12.98 -3.43 -7.22
CA ALA A 191 -14.40 -3.36 -7.55
C ALA A 191 -15.11 -2.21 -6.81
N GLU A 192 -14.81 -2.06 -5.52
CA GLU A 192 -15.31 -1.00 -4.64
C GLU A 192 -14.84 0.39 -5.09
N ILE A 193 -13.58 0.51 -5.52
CA ILE A 193 -13.02 1.76 -6.02
C ILE A 193 -13.67 2.13 -7.36
N ARG A 194 -13.82 1.18 -8.28
CA ARG A 194 -14.51 1.40 -9.56
C ARG A 194 -15.98 1.77 -9.37
N ASP A 195 -16.65 1.23 -8.36
CA ASP A 195 -18.03 1.62 -8.02
C ASP A 195 -18.07 3.06 -7.50
N ALA A 196 -17.21 3.42 -6.55
CA ALA A 196 -17.09 4.79 -6.04
C ALA A 196 -16.79 5.79 -7.17
N LEU A 197 -15.83 5.48 -8.04
CA LEU A 197 -15.50 6.29 -9.22
C LEU A 197 -16.69 6.40 -10.18
N ALA A 198 -17.50 5.36 -10.35
CA ALA A 198 -18.69 5.43 -11.20
C ALA A 198 -19.78 6.35 -10.62
N TYR A 199 -19.95 6.40 -9.29
CA TYR A 199 -20.79 7.43 -8.66
C TYR A 199 -20.27 8.83 -8.98
N LEU A 200 -18.99 9.07 -8.70
CA LEU A 200 -18.33 10.36 -8.92
C LEU A 200 -18.39 10.80 -10.40
N ARG A 201 -18.14 9.88 -11.34
CA ARG A 201 -18.28 10.13 -12.78
C ARG A 201 -19.69 10.44 -13.19
N THR A 202 -20.70 9.77 -12.63
CA THR A 202 -22.11 10.07 -12.92
C THR A 202 -22.53 11.44 -12.39
N ILE A 203 -21.95 11.85 -11.25
CA ILE A 203 -22.15 13.19 -10.67
C ILE A 203 -21.52 14.25 -11.58
N ALA A 204 -20.25 14.07 -11.96
CA ALA A 204 -19.52 15.03 -12.81
C ALA A 204 -20.03 15.05 -14.27
N GLN A 205 -20.39 13.89 -14.82
CA GLN A 205 -20.85 13.71 -16.19
C GLN A 205 -22.15 12.86 -16.21
N PRO A 206 -23.33 13.50 -16.17
CA PRO A 206 -24.62 12.80 -16.19
C PRO A 206 -24.89 11.99 -17.47
N ALA A 207 -24.13 12.25 -18.54
CA ALA A 207 -24.21 11.51 -19.79
C ALA A 207 -23.37 10.22 -19.81
N ASP A 208 -22.69 9.88 -18.72
CA ASP A 208 -21.86 8.67 -18.62
C ASP A 208 -22.70 7.41 -18.38
N ASP A 209 -23.26 6.88 -19.47
CA ASP A 209 -24.13 5.70 -19.44
C ASP A 209 -23.46 4.46 -18.84
N LEU A 210 -22.15 4.30 -19.07
CA LEU A 210 -21.38 3.15 -18.57
C LEU A 210 -21.18 3.23 -17.07
N ALA A 211 -20.87 4.42 -16.54
CA ALA A 211 -20.77 4.64 -15.10
C ALA A 211 -22.12 4.40 -14.43
N PHE A 212 -23.21 4.98 -14.95
CA PHE A 212 -24.54 4.81 -14.38
C PHE A 212 -25.02 3.34 -14.43
N GLU A 213 -24.77 2.63 -15.53
CA GLU A 213 -25.11 1.20 -15.65
C GLU A 213 -24.30 0.33 -14.67
N ARG A 214 -23.09 0.74 -14.26
CA ARG A 214 -22.33 -0.01 -13.25
C ARG A 214 -23.01 0.05 -11.88
N ILE A 215 -23.57 1.20 -11.53
CA ILE A 215 -23.98 1.53 -10.16
C ILE A 215 -25.50 1.60 -9.92
N TYR A 216 -26.34 1.56 -10.97
CA TYR A 216 -27.80 1.65 -10.83
C TYR A 216 -28.37 0.70 -9.77
N ASN A 217 -27.84 -0.53 -9.68
CA ASN A 217 -28.28 -1.55 -8.72
C ASN A 217 -27.16 -2.00 -7.76
N GLN A 218 -26.16 -1.14 -7.54
CA GLN A 218 -25.07 -1.38 -6.60
C GLN A 218 -24.98 -0.21 -5.61
N PRO A 219 -25.37 -0.36 -4.33
CA PRO A 219 -25.88 -1.56 -3.66
C PRO A 219 -27.20 -2.11 -4.23
N LYS A 220 -27.53 -3.36 -3.89
CA LYS A 220 -28.75 -4.03 -4.40
C LYS A 220 -30.01 -3.24 -4.02
N ARG A 221 -30.66 -2.67 -5.04
CA ARG A 221 -31.90 -1.88 -4.95
C ARG A 221 -33.13 -2.62 -5.46
N GLY A 222 -32.96 -3.85 -5.95
CA GLY A 222 -34.04 -4.64 -6.55
C GLY A 222 -34.35 -4.25 -8.00
N LEU A 223 -33.42 -3.54 -8.66
CA LEU A 223 -33.50 -3.21 -10.08
C LEU A 223 -32.85 -4.36 -10.87
N GLY A 224 -33.67 -5.28 -11.38
CA GLY A 224 -33.20 -6.46 -12.12
C GLY A 224 -32.85 -6.18 -13.59
N ALA A 225 -32.36 -7.22 -14.28
CA ALA A 225 -31.97 -7.14 -15.68
C ALA A 225 -33.08 -6.61 -16.63
N LYS A 226 -34.35 -6.93 -16.35
CA LYS A 226 -35.50 -6.42 -17.11
C LYS A 226 -35.65 -4.90 -17.03
N THR A 227 -35.37 -4.32 -15.86
CA THR A 227 -35.42 -2.87 -15.66
C THR A 227 -34.32 -2.19 -16.46
N LEU A 228 -33.10 -2.74 -16.42
CA LEU A 228 -31.98 -2.23 -17.21
C LEU A 228 -32.25 -2.31 -18.72
N GLU A 229 -32.85 -3.41 -19.19
CA GLU A 229 -33.24 -3.54 -20.60
C GLU A 229 -34.27 -2.49 -21.01
N ALA A 230 -35.27 -2.23 -20.16
CA ALA A 230 -36.26 -1.18 -20.40
C ALA A 230 -35.61 0.21 -20.44
N MET A 231 -34.71 0.52 -19.50
CA MET A 231 -33.95 1.77 -19.48
C MET A 231 -33.14 1.96 -20.77
N ARG A 232 -32.39 0.94 -21.21
CA ARG A 232 -31.61 0.96 -22.46
C ARG A 232 -32.50 1.15 -23.69
N ARG A 233 -33.64 0.46 -23.74
CA ARG A 233 -34.60 0.58 -24.85
C ARG A 233 -35.20 1.99 -24.92
N HIS A 234 -35.57 2.55 -23.77
CA HIS A 234 -36.09 3.90 -23.67
C HIS A 234 -35.03 4.94 -24.08
N ALA A 235 -33.81 4.83 -23.55
CA ALA A 235 -32.68 5.70 -23.90
C ALA A 235 -32.39 5.72 -25.40
N ARG A 236 -32.35 4.54 -26.05
CA ARG A 236 -32.18 4.43 -27.50
C ARG A 236 -33.33 5.06 -28.28
N ARG A 237 -34.57 4.91 -27.81
CA ARG A 237 -35.76 5.48 -28.46
C ARG A 237 -35.78 7.00 -28.36
N THR A 238 -35.42 7.56 -27.22
CA THR A 238 -35.47 9.02 -26.96
C THR A 238 -34.17 9.75 -27.31
N GLN A 239 -33.10 9.01 -27.63
CA GLN A 239 -31.75 9.55 -27.87
C GLN A 239 -31.25 10.40 -26.69
N LYS A 240 -31.67 10.03 -25.47
CA LYS A 240 -31.22 10.65 -24.22
C LYS A 240 -30.21 9.74 -23.52
N PRO A 241 -29.27 10.30 -22.74
CA PRO A 241 -28.43 9.50 -21.86
C PRO A 241 -29.26 8.64 -20.90
N LEU A 242 -28.72 7.49 -20.51
CA LEU A 242 -29.38 6.45 -19.73
C LEU A 242 -29.97 7.01 -18.43
N ALA A 243 -29.26 7.87 -17.71
CA ALA A 243 -29.76 8.49 -16.49
C ALA A 243 -30.99 9.39 -16.73
N ALA A 244 -30.95 10.23 -17.76
CA ALA A 244 -32.06 11.11 -18.13
C ALA A 244 -33.27 10.31 -18.65
N ALA A 245 -33.02 9.30 -19.49
CA ALA A 245 -34.06 8.38 -19.96
C ALA A 245 -34.69 7.58 -18.82
N SER A 246 -33.93 7.27 -17.76
CA SER A 246 -34.44 6.58 -16.58
C SER A 246 -35.35 7.45 -15.73
N LEU A 247 -35.16 8.77 -15.76
CA LEU A 247 -36.07 9.73 -15.13
C LEU A 247 -37.43 9.74 -15.84
N ASP A 248 -37.42 9.88 -17.17
CA ASP A 248 -38.63 9.80 -17.99
C ASP A 248 -39.38 8.46 -17.76
N LEU A 249 -38.62 7.37 -17.64
CA LEU A 249 -39.16 6.04 -17.42
C LEU A 249 -39.76 5.87 -16.01
N ALA A 250 -39.21 6.54 -14.99
CA ALA A 250 -39.75 6.55 -13.63
C ALA A 250 -41.11 7.26 -13.57
N ASP A 251 -41.33 8.27 -14.42
CA ASP A 251 -42.61 8.98 -14.55
C ASP A 251 -43.63 8.26 -15.45
N SER A 252 -43.18 7.27 -16.22
CA SER A 252 -44.04 6.45 -17.09
C SER A 252 -44.73 5.29 -16.35
N ASP A 253 -45.66 4.59 -17.01
CA ASP A 253 -46.22 3.31 -16.51
C ASP A 253 -45.55 2.07 -17.13
N GLU A 254 -44.40 2.23 -17.81
CA GLU A 254 -43.69 1.11 -18.46
C GLU A 254 -42.97 0.17 -17.45
N LEU A 255 -42.78 0.62 -16.20
CA LEU A 255 -42.12 -0.14 -15.13
C LEU A 255 -43.05 -0.38 -13.92
N PRO A 256 -42.85 -1.49 -13.17
CA PRO A 256 -43.56 -1.71 -11.91
C PRO A 256 -43.34 -0.57 -10.91
N ALA A 257 -44.37 -0.19 -10.14
CA ALA A 257 -44.33 0.94 -9.22
C ALA A 257 -43.12 0.93 -8.27
N ARG A 258 -42.72 -0.24 -7.77
CA ARG A 258 -41.51 -0.38 -6.94
C ARG A 258 -40.24 0.04 -7.68
N ALA A 259 -40.06 -0.41 -8.91
CA ALA A 259 -38.88 -0.06 -9.71
C ALA A 259 -38.87 1.43 -10.07
N ARG A 260 -40.04 2.01 -10.37
CA ARG A 260 -40.20 3.45 -10.63
C ARG A 260 -39.81 4.31 -9.44
N ASN A 261 -40.37 4.01 -8.27
CA ASN A 261 -40.07 4.75 -7.04
C ASN A 261 -38.58 4.64 -6.66
N THR A 262 -37.98 3.45 -6.84
CA THR A 262 -36.55 3.24 -6.58
C THR A 262 -35.66 4.02 -7.56
N LEU A 263 -35.98 4.03 -8.86
CA LEU A 263 -35.24 4.82 -9.85
C LEU A 263 -35.38 6.32 -9.61
N GLY A 264 -36.61 6.80 -9.35
CA GLY A 264 -36.87 8.20 -9.02
C GLY A 264 -36.09 8.64 -7.79
N GLY A 265 -36.12 7.86 -6.71
CA GLY A 265 -35.34 8.14 -5.50
C GLY A 265 -33.83 8.22 -5.75
N LEU A 266 -33.28 7.29 -6.54
CA LEU A 266 -31.86 7.30 -6.90
C LEU A 266 -31.48 8.54 -7.72
N LEU A 267 -32.32 8.92 -8.68
CA LEU A 267 -32.05 10.10 -9.53
C LEU A 267 -32.14 11.40 -8.73
N THR A 268 -33.07 11.50 -7.77
CA THR A 268 -33.11 12.62 -6.83
C THR A 268 -31.84 12.72 -6.00
N GLN A 269 -31.27 11.59 -5.53
CA GLN A 269 -29.97 11.58 -4.86
C GLN A 269 -28.85 12.11 -5.78
N PHE A 270 -28.83 11.73 -7.05
CA PHE A 270 -27.84 12.25 -8.01
C PHE A 270 -27.97 13.75 -8.29
N VAL A 271 -29.17 14.31 -8.22
CA VAL A 271 -29.36 15.76 -8.31
C VAL A 271 -28.79 16.43 -7.06
N HIS A 272 -29.12 15.90 -5.88
CA HIS A 272 -28.58 16.40 -4.61
C HIS A 272 -27.04 16.36 -4.57
N TRP A 273 -26.42 15.24 -4.94
CA TRP A 273 -24.96 15.12 -4.93
C TRP A 273 -24.27 16.03 -5.93
N ARG A 274 -24.93 16.40 -7.03
CA ARG A 274 -24.41 17.39 -7.99
C ARG A 274 -24.38 18.80 -7.40
N GLU A 275 -25.44 19.20 -6.72
CA GLU A 275 -25.48 20.47 -6.00
C GLU A 275 -24.45 20.50 -4.86
N LEU A 276 -24.28 19.38 -4.15
CA LEU A 276 -23.31 19.25 -3.08
C LEU A 276 -21.86 19.33 -3.60
N ALA A 277 -21.57 18.77 -4.77
CA ALA A 277 -20.24 18.79 -5.37
C ALA A 277 -19.70 20.20 -5.66
N GLU A 278 -20.57 21.21 -5.75
CA GLU A 278 -20.16 22.62 -5.89
C GLU A 278 -19.83 23.30 -4.54
N GLN A 279 -20.19 22.66 -3.42
CA GLN A 279 -20.13 23.26 -2.08
C GLN A 279 -19.09 22.62 -1.15
N VAL A 280 -18.75 21.35 -1.40
CA VAL A 280 -17.86 20.57 -0.52
C VAL A 280 -16.64 20.07 -1.28
N THR A 281 -15.62 19.65 -0.54
CA THR A 281 -14.41 19.06 -1.14
C THR A 281 -14.72 17.70 -1.77
N PRO A 282 -13.93 17.23 -2.77
CA PRO A 282 -14.15 15.92 -3.38
C PRO A 282 -14.13 14.76 -2.36
N SER A 283 -13.28 14.84 -1.34
CA SER A 283 -13.21 13.87 -0.24
C SER A 283 -14.52 13.79 0.55
N GLU A 284 -15.07 14.93 0.96
CA GLU A 284 -16.34 15.02 1.70
C GLU A 284 -17.53 14.57 0.85
N LEU A 285 -17.52 14.92 -0.44
CA LEU A 285 -18.52 14.46 -1.40
C LEU A 285 -18.54 12.93 -1.46
N LEU A 286 -17.38 12.29 -1.64
CA LEU A 286 -17.30 10.83 -1.70
C LEU A 286 -17.83 10.18 -0.41
N ARG A 287 -17.42 10.67 0.76
CA ARG A 287 -17.90 10.15 2.05
C ARG A 287 -19.42 10.25 2.16
N THR A 288 -19.99 11.38 1.76
CA THR A 288 -21.45 11.60 1.77
C THR A 288 -22.15 10.63 0.83
N VAL A 289 -21.65 10.48 -0.40
CA VAL A 289 -22.20 9.56 -1.41
C VAL A 289 -22.17 8.11 -0.93
N LEU A 290 -21.07 7.66 -0.31
CA LEU A 290 -20.95 6.27 0.19
C LEU A 290 -21.96 5.95 1.29
N VAL A 291 -22.23 6.90 2.17
CA VAL A 291 -23.25 6.77 3.24
C VAL A 291 -24.66 6.80 2.65
N GLU A 292 -25.00 7.86 1.90
CA GLU A 292 -26.37 8.09 1.42
C GLU A 292 -26.82 7.10 0.34
N SER A 293 -25.88 6.60 -0.48
CA SER A 293 -26.18 5.54 -1.46
C SER A 293 -26.45 4.19 -0.80
N GLY A 294 -26.10 4.04 0.49
CA GLY A 294 -26.14 2.79 1.25
C GLY A 294 -24.96 1.86 0.99
N TYR A 295 -23.89 2.34 0.33
CA TYR A 295 -22.73 1.52 -0.04
C TYR A 295 -21.93 1.09 1.19
N GLU A 296 -21.69 2.02 2.11
CA GLU A 296 -21.02 1.73 3.37
C GLU A 296 -21.82 0.71 4.21
N ASP A 297 -23.14 0.92 4.32
CA ASP A 297 -24.07 0.02 4.98
C ASP A 297 -24.07 -1.41 4.40
N MET A 298 -23.95 -1.53 3.07
CA MET A 298 -23.87 -2.81 2.39
C MET A 298 -22.61 -3.57 2.79
N LEU A 299 -21.45 -2.89 2.84
CA LEU A 299 -20.18 -3.50 3.23
C LEU A 299 -20.16 -3.84 4.73
N ASN A 300 -20.68 -2.95 5.60
CA ASN A 300 -20.75 -3.18 7.05
C ASN A 300 -21.65 -4.38 7.42
N LYS A 301 -22.69 -4.67 6.63
CA LYS A 301 -23.56 -5.84 6.85
C LYS A 301 -22.90 -7.16 6.46
N ASP A 302 -21.87 -7.12 5.60
CA ASP A 302 -21.09 -8.29 5.21
C ASP A 302 -19.98 -8.54 6.24
N ARG A 303 -20.12 -9.62 7.02
CA ARG A 303 -19.19 -9.97 8.11
C ARG A 303 -17.91 -10.67 7.65
N SER A 304 -17.64 -10.72 6.35
CA SER A 304 -16.39 -11.30 5.83
C SER A 304 -15.19 -10.39 6.12
N ALA A 305 -14.01 -11.00 6.30
CA ALA A 305 -12.76 -10.25 6.43
C ALA A 305 -12.43 -9.43 5.17
N GLU A 306 -12.95 -9.84 4.00
CA GLU A 306 -12.79 -9.13 2.74
C GLU A 306 -13.50 -7.77 2.75
N SER A 307 -14.68 -7.67 3.37
CA SER A 307 -15.45 -6.41 3.44
C SER A 307 -14.79 -5.34 4.29
N ALA A 308 -14.10 -5.72 5.37
CA ALA A 308 -13.31 -4.79 6.17
C ALA A 308 -12.20 -4.14 5.33
N GLY A 309 -11.48 -4.94 4.52
CA GLY A 309 -10.46 -4.41 3.60
C GLY A 309 -11.04 -3.50 2.50
N ARG A 310 -12.25 -3.76 2.02
CA ARG A 310 -12.91 -2.89 1.02
C ARG A 310 -13.30 -1.52 1.60
N LEU A 311 -13.77 -1.47 2.85
CA LEU A 311 -14.05 -0.21 3.55
C LEU A 311 -12.79 0.61 3.78
N GLU A 312 -11.69 -0.07 4.13
CA GLU A 312 -10.38 0.55 4.25
C GLU A 312 -9.93 1.16 2.92
N ASN A 313 -10.09 0.43 1.82
CA ASN A 313 -9.75 0.94 0.48
C ASN A 313 -10.55 2.20 0.11
N LEU A 314 -11.85 2.25 0.42
CA LEU A 314 -12.69 3.42 0.19
C LEU A 314 -12.31 4.61 1.09
N THR A 315 -11.92 4.33 2.33
CA THR A 315 -11.40 5.35 3.25
C THR A 315 -10.11 5.95 2.71
N GLU A 316 -9.23 5.10 2.18
CA GLU A 316 -8.01 5.52 1.52
C GLU A 316 -8.30 6.34 0.25
N LEU A 317 -9.29 5.96 -0.56
CA LEU A 317 -9.72 6.73 -1.73
C LEU A 317 -10.18 8.14 -1.34
N ALA A 318 -11.04 8.26 -0.32
CA ALA A 318 -11.48 9.56 0.17
C ALA A 318 -10.29 10.41 0.65
N ARG A 319 -9.29 9.77 1.26
CA ARG A 319 -8.04 10.43 1.65
C ARG A 319 -7.21 10.91 0.47
N ALA A 320 -7.17 10.14 -0.62
CA ALA A 320 -6.52 10.55 -1.88
C ALA A 320 -7.09 11.85 -2.43
N MET A 321 -8.42 11.96 -2.30
CA MET A 321 -9.15 13.10 -2.77
C MET A 321 -8.93 14.37 -1.93
N GLU A 322 -8.27 14.28 -0.77
CA GLU A 322 -7.92 15.46 0.07
C GLU A 322 -6.90 16.38 -0.62
N GLU A 323 -6.09 15.86 -1.57
CA GLU A 323 -5.08 16.63 -2.29
C GLU A 323 -5.65 17.43 -3.47
N TYR A 324 -6.92 17.21 -3.82
CA TYR A 324 -7.56 17.79 -5.01
C TYR A 324 -8.59 18.83 -4.61
N GLU A 325 -8.53 20.00 -5.25
CA GLU A 325 -9.47 21.10 -4.98
C GLU A 325 -10.86 20.82 -5.58
N THR A 326 -10.91 20.24 -6.79
CA THR A 326 -12.17 19.97 -7.50
C THR A 326 -12.34 18.50 -7.89
N LEU A 327 -13.60 18.08 -8.06
CA LEU A 327 -13.92 16.71 -8.49
C LEU A 327 -13.39 16.44 -9.90
N THR A 328 -13.38 17.45 -10.76
CA THR A 328 -12.88 17.34 -12.13
C THR A 328 -11.39 17.04 -12.14
N ASP A 329 -10.58 17.76 -11.36
CA ASP A 329 -9.13 17.55 -11.30
C ASP A 329 -8.79 16.11 -10.88
N PHE A 330 -9.51 15.60 -9.87
CA PHE A 330 -9.35 14.23 -9.42
C PHE A 330 -9.72 13.21 -10.52
N LEU A 331 -10.86 13.39 -11.19
CA LEU A 331 -11.29 12.47 -12.25
C LEU A 331 -10.37 12.51 -13.47
N GLU A 332 -9.78 13.66 -13.80
CA GLU A 332 -8.76 13.79 -14.85
C GLU A 332 -7.49 13.02 -14.48
N HIS A 333 -7.02 13.16 -13.25
CA HIS A 333 -5.89 12.38 -12.74
C HIS A 333 -6.17 10.87 -12.88
N VAL A 334 -7.32 10.40 -12.36
CA VAL A 334 -7.70 8.98 -12.44
C VAL A 334 -7.79 8.49 -13.89
N SER A 335 -8.33 9.29 -14.81
CA SER A 335 -8.41 8.91 -16.23
C SER A 335 -7.02 8.70 -16.84
N LEU A 336 -6.05 9.56 -16.49
CA LEU A 336 -4.66 9.41 -16.95
C LEU A 336 -4.02 8.11 -16.43
N VAL A 337 -4.28 7.75 -15.17
CA VAL A 337 -3.81 6.47 -14.59
C VAL A 337 -4.36 5.30 -15.39
N MET A 338 -5.66 5.33 -15.68
CA MET A 338 -6.35 4.23 -16.36
C MET A 338 -6.01 4.11 -17.85
N ASP A 339 -5.61 5.20 -18.51
CA ASP A 339 -5.26 5.20 -19.94
C ASP A 339 -3.82 4.72 -20.19
N ASN A 340 -2.86 5.05 -19.31
CA ASN A 340 -1.50 4.48 -19.35
C ASN A 340 -1.52 2.94 -19.32
N ASP A 341 -2.57 2.36 -18.73
CA ASP A 341 -2.71 0.92 -18.58
C ASP A 341 -3.14 0.18 -19.85
N ARG A 342 -3.87 0.84 -20.76
CA ARG A 342 -4.39 0.22 -21.98
C ARG A 342 -3.43 0.29 -23.16
N ALA A 343 -2.48 1.23 -23.13
CA ALA A 343 -1.64 1.55 -24.27
C ALA A 343 -0.29 0.81 -24.30
N ASP A 344 0.15 0.21 -23.19
CA ASP A 344 1.58 -0.05 -23.00
C ASP A 344 1.93 -1.55 -22.89
N ASP A 345 2.51 -2.10 -23.95
CA ASP A 345 3.20 -3.40 -23.99
C ASP A 345 4.73 -3.22 -23.74
N GLY A 346 5.12 -2.05 -23.22
CA GLY A 346 6.51 -1.70 -22.88
C GLY A 346 7.01 -2.27 -21.55
N GLU A 347 8.29 -2.06 -21.28
CA GLU A 347 8.96 -2.47 -20.03
C GLU A 347 8.33 -1.77 -18.81
N LYS A 348 8.11 -2.50 -17.71
CA LYS A 348 7.44 -1.95 -16.52
C LYS A 348 8.15 -2.32 -15.23
N VAL A 349 8.23 -1.34 -14.33
CA VAL A 349 8.66 -1.61 -12.94
C VAL A 349 7.65 -2.51 -12.26
N THR A 350 8.14 -3.53 -11.58
CA THR A 350 7.27 -4.50 -10.91
C THR A 350 7.14 -4.19 -9.42
N ILE A 351 5.94 -3.82 -8.98
CA ILE A 351 5.61 -3.62 -7.56
C ILE A 351 4.89 -4.87 -7.06
N MET A 352 5.35 -5.47 -5.97
CA MET A 352 4.72 -6.66 -5.39
C MET A 352 5.00 -6.78 -3.90
N THR A 353 4.25 -7.66 -3.22
CA THR A 353 4.58 -7.97 -1.83
C THR A 353 5.85 -8.84 -1.75
N MET A 354 6.60 -8.73 -0.65
CA MET A 354 7.76 -9.60 -0.39
C MET A 354 7.41 -11.09 -0.49
N HIS A 355 6.19 -11.48 -0.08
CA HIS A 355 5.67 -12.83 -0.23
C HIS A 355 5.46 -13.25 -1.68
N ALA A 356 4.96 -12.35 -2.53
CA ALA A 356 4.74 -12.61 -3.95
C ALA A 356 6.06 -12.69 -4.74
N ALA A 357 7.14 -12.14 -4.19
CA ALA A 357 8.46 -12.16 -4.82
C ALA A 357 9.19 -13.50 -4.68
N LYS A 358 8.68 -14.43 -3.86
CA LYS A 358 9.30 -15.73 -3.67
C LYS A 358 9.42 -16.48 -5.00
N GLY A 359 10.62 -16.99 -5.29
CA GLY A 359 10.93 -17.66 -6.56
C GLY A 359 11.29 -16.72 -7.72
N LEU A 360 11.11 -15.41 -7.59
CA LEU A 360 11.48 -14.42 -8.60
C LEU A 360 12.88 -13.84 -8.35
N GLU A 361 13.41 -13.09 -9.32
CA GLU A 361 14.71 -12.40 -9.22
C GLU A 361 14.74 -11.18 -10.14
N PHE A 362 15.44 -10.12 -9.70
CA PHE A 362 15.52 -8.83 -10.39
C PHE A 362 16.95 -8.26 -10.29
N ASN A 363 17.41 -7.49 -11.28
CA ASN A 363 18.73 -6.87 -11.20
C ASN A 363 18.77 -5.77 -10.12
N HIS A 364 17.68 -5.01 -10.00
CA HIS A 364 17.55 -3.90 -9.06
C HIS A 364 16.31 -4.10 -8.19
N VAL A 365 16.51 -4.12 -6.87
CA VAL A 365 15.41 -4.30 -5.90
C VAL A 365 15.41 -3.16 -4.90
N PHE A 366 14.25 -2.54 -4.75
CA PHE A 366 13.94 -1.54 -3.73
C PHE A 366 13.05 -2.16 -2.65
N LEU A 367 13.46 -1.99 -1.39
CA LEU A 367 12.81 -2.57 -0.22
C LEU A 367 12.32 -1.45 0.71
N PRO A 368 11.13 -0.88 0.47
CA PRO A 368 10.58 0.19 1.29
C PRO A 368 9.94 -0.28 2.59
N GLY A 369 9.81 0.65 3.53
CA GLY A 369 9.11 0.49 4.80
C GLY A 369 9.76 -0.48 5.78
N TRP A 370 11.10 -0.46 5.87
CA TRP A 370 11.86 -1.18 6.90
C TRP A 370 11.81 -0.40 8.22
N GLU A 371 10.64 -0.41 8.84
CA GLU A 371 10.30 0.33 10.05
C GLU A 371 9.68 -0.60 11.09
N GLU A 372 9.98 -0.42 12.37
CA GLU A 372 9.28 -1.15 13.43
C GLU A 372 7.77 -0.90 13.37
N GLY A 373 7.01 -1.99 13.48
CA GLY A 373 5.56 -2.00 13.39
C GLY A 373 5.01 -2.16 11.96
N VAL A 374 5.78 -1.76 10.95
CA VAL A 374 5.48 -2.04 9.53
C VAL A 374 6.18 -3.33 9.10
N PHE A 375 7.51 -3.35 9.22
CA PHE A 375 8.36 -4.48 8.93
C PHE A 375 9.57 -4.53 9.90
N PRO A 376 9.52 -5.36 10.96
CA PRO A 376 8.57 -6.46 11.16
C PRO A 376 7.15 -5.99 11.54
N SER A 377 6.14 -6.76 11.13
CA SER A 377 4.74 -6.45 11.45
C SER A 377 4.44 -6.58 12.94
N GLN A 378 3.98 -5.49 13.59
CA GLN A 378 3.64 -5.52 15.02
C GLN A 378 2.62 -6.62 15.36
N ARG A 379 1.58 -6.72 14.53
CA ARG A 379 0.52 -7.71 14.71
C ARG A 379 1.05 -9.14 14.68
N ALA A 380 1.97 -9.45 13.75
CA ALA A 380 2.56 -10.78 13.66
C ALA A 380 3.37 -11.12 14.91
N ILE A 381 4.13 -10.15 15.42
CA ILE A 381 4.92 -10.29 16.65
C ILE A 381 4.00 -10.50 17.86
N ASP A 382 2.92 -9.74 17.99
CA ASP A 382 1.99 -9.86 19.11
C ASP A 382 1.28 -11.21 19.13
N GLU A 383 0.95 -11.77 17.95
CA GLU A 383 0.24 -13.05 17.81
C GLU A 383 1.13 -14.28 18.00
N GLY A 384 2.38 -14.26 17.53
CA GLY A 384 3.26 -15.45 17.51
C GLY A 384 4.65 -15.27 18.10
N GLY A 385 4.92 -14.14 18.74
CA GLY A 385 6.12 -13.88 19.52
C GLY A 385 7.41 -14.08 18.74
N LEU A 386 8.37 -14.83 19.33
CA LEU A 386 9.68 -15.08 18.74
C LEU A 386 9.58 -15.81 17.40
N ALA A 387 8.67 -16.79 17.26
CA ALA A 387 8.53 -17.58 16.04
C ALA A 387 8.08 -16.71 14.85
N SER A 388 7.14 -15.79 15.07
CA SER A 388 6.73 -14.80 14.07
C SER A 388 7.86 -13.85 13.70
N LEU A 389 8.68 -13.43 14.67
CA LEU A 389 9.83 -12.59 14.40
C LEU A 389 10.86 -13.32 13.52
N GLU A 390 11.14 -14.59 13.80
CA GLU A 390 12.01 -15.41 12.97
C GLU A 390 11.46 -15.58 11.54
N GLU A 391 10.13 -15.66 11.38
CA GLU A 391 9.48 -15.70 10.06
C GLU A 391 9.56 -14.37 9.31
N GLU A 392 9.32 -13.22 9.97
CA GLU A 392 9.51 -11.89 9.36
C GLU A 392 10.98 -11.70 8.93
N ARG A 393 11.93 -12.27 9.67
CA ARG A 393 13.34 -12.29 9.28
C ARG A 393 13.60 -13.18 8.05
N ARG A 394 12.97 -14.35 7.95
CA ARG A 394 13.00 -15.16 6.71
C ARG A 394 12.42 -14.39 5.54
N LEU A 395 11.37 -13.61 5.75
CA LEU A 395 10.81 -12.74 4.72
C LEU A 395 11.80 -11.65 4.30
N ALA A 396 12.52 -11.04 5.24
CA ALA A 396 13.56 -10.06 4.95
C ALA A 396 14.73 -10.68 4.17
N TYR A 397 15.15 -11.89 4.56
CA TYR A 397 16.14 -12.69 3.84
C TYR A 397 15.70 -12.98 2.40
N VAL A 398 14.45 -13.42 2.22
CA VAL A 398 13.88 -13.65 0.88
C VAL A 398 13.91 -12.36 0.06
N ALA A 399 13.48 -11.23 0.65
CA ALA A 399 13.42 -9.94 -0.02
C ALA A 399 14.80 -9.46 -0.51
N ILE A 400 15.83 -9.49 0.34
CA ILE A 400 17.21 -9.12 -0.03
C ILE A 400 17.74 -10.06 -1.13
N THR A 401 17.51 -11.37 -1.01
CA THR A 401 18.00 -12.37 -1.97
C THR A 401 17.25 -12.41 -3.30
N ARG A 402 16.25 -11.53 -3.51
CA ARG A 402 15.66 -11.31 -4.84
C ARG A 402 16.55 -10.44 -5.73
N ALA A 403 17.45 -9.67 -5.13
CA ALA A 403 18.35 -8.78 -5.84
C ALA A 403 19.55 -9.53 -6.44
N LYS A 404 19.82 -9.30 -7.72
CA LYS A 404 21.00 -9.85 -8.42
C LYS A 404 22.19 -8.90 -8.34
N ARG A 405 21.98 -7.60 -8.58
CA ARG A 405 23.06 -6.60 -8.70
C ARG A 405 23.02 -5.50 -7.64
N ARG A 406 21.87 -4.81 -7.49
CA ARG A 406 21.69 -3.71 -6.53
C ARG A 406 20.48 -3.98 -5.63
N CYS A 407 20.66 -3.72 -4.34
CA CYS A 407 19.61 -3.79 -3.33
C CYS A 407 19.63 -2.48 -2.53
N THR A 408 18.49 -1.81 -2.44
CA THR A 408 18.33 -0.58 -1.67
C THR A 408 17.18 -0.74 -0.70
N ILE A 409 17.46 -0.54 0.59
CA ILE A 409 16.51 -0.60 1.70
C ILE A 409 16.15 0.83 2.10
N PHE A 410 14.86 1.09 2.28
CA PHE A 410 14.38 2.38 2.77
C PHE A 410 13.66 2.24 4.11
N HIS A 411 13.84 3.25 4.97
CA HIS A 411 13.04 3.45 6.16
C HIS A 411 12.63 4.92 6.28
N ALA A 412 11.38 5.18 6.64
CA ALA A 412 10.85 6.52 6.88
C ALA A 412 10.68 6.76 8.39
N ALA A 413 10.97 7.97 8.87
CA ALA A 413 10.74 8.31 10.28
C ALA A 413 9.29 8.66 10.60
N ASN A 414 8.49 9.01 9.60
CA ASN A 414 7.07 9.28 9.75
C ASN A 414 6.30 8.55 8.66
N ARG A 415 5.37 7.68 9.04
CA ARG A 415 4.48 7.03 8.08
C ARG A 415 3.04 7.24 8.47
N ARG A 416 2.20 7.47 7.47
CA ARG A 416 0.77 7.55 7.66
C ARG A 416 0.18 6.13 7.53
N ILE A 417 -0.25 5.55 8.65
CA ILE A 417 -0.83 4.21 8.73
C ILE A 417 -2.30 4.37 9.14
N TYR A 418 -3.24 3.80 8.39
CA TYR A 418 -4.69 3.95 8.62
C TYR A 418 -5.16 5.40 8.83
N GLY A 419 -4.61 6.34 8.05
CA GLY A 419 -4.97 7.77 8.14
C GLY A 419 -4.24 8.57 9.21
N GLN A 420 -3.52 7.93 10.14
CA GLN A 420 -2.83 8.59 11.25
C GLN A 420 -1.32 8.64 11.04
N TRP A 421 -0.72 9.80 11.30
CA TRP A 421 0.72 9.95 11.32
C TRP A 421 1.30 9.23 12.54
N THR A 422 2.17 8.28 12.27
CA THR A 422 2.91 7.53 13.29
C THR A 422 4.39 7.81 13.10
N SER A 423 5.07 8.17 14.19
CA SER A 423 6.53 8.22 14.18
C SER A 423 7.04 6.78 14.20
N SER A 424 7.80 6.43 13.17
CA SER A 424 8.38 5.11 12.96
C SER A 424 9.86 5.15 13.34
N ILE A 425 10.34 4.12 14.01
CA ILE A 425 11.76 3.88 14.19
C ILE A 425 12.26 2.89 13.13
N PRO A 426 13.55 2.95 12.72
CA PRO A 426 14.11 1.98 11.78
C PRO A 426 13.91 0.54 12.28
N SER A 427 13.68 -0.38 11.34
CA SER A 427 13.53 -1.80 11.65
C SER A 427 14.78 -2.34 12.34
N ARG A 428 14.61 -3.19 13.35
CA ARG A 428 15.71 -3.97 13.95
C ARG A 428 16.47 -4.80 12.92
N PHE A 429 15.84 -5.18 11.82
CA PHE A 429 16.49 -5.92 10.73
C PHE A 429 17.61 -5.11 10.08
N ILE A 430 17.58 -3.78 10.16
CA ILE A 430 18.66 -2.91 9.66
C ILE A 430 19.90 -3.05 10.56
N GLU A 431 19.71 -3.06 11.88
CA GLU A 431 20.81 -3.19 12.87
C GLU A 431 21.50 -4.57 12.81
N GLU A 432 20.79 -5.57 12.32
CA GLU A 432 21.29 -6.94 12.18
C GLU A 432 22.04 -7.17 10.86
N LEU A 433 22.08 -6.17 9.97
CA LEU A 433 22.90 -6.22 8.76
C LEU A 433 24.38 -5.91 9.09
N PRO A 434 25.34 -6.68 8.56
CA PRO A 434 26.76 -6.40 8.77
C PRO A 434 27.20 -5.06 8.15
N GLU A 435 27.75 -4.16 8.96
CA GLU A 435 28.23 -2.82 8.54
C GLU A 435 29.22 -2.85 7.37
N GLU A 436 30.02 -3.92 7.26
CA GLU A 436 30.99 -4.10 6.19
C GLU A 436 30.33 -4.23 4.79
N HIS A 437 29.09 -4.68 4.72
CA HIS A 437 28.35 -4.97 3.49
C HIS A 437 27.24 -3.96 3.16
N ILE A 438 27.04 -2.97 4.04
CA ILE A 438 26.04 -1.93 3.86
C ILE A 438 26.67 -0.55 3.73
N GLU A 439 25.96 0.35 3.08
CA GLU A 439 26.25 1.79 3.03
C GLU A 439 25.00 2.55 3.42
N SER A 440 25.10 3.36 4.47
CA SER A 440 23.96 4.08 5.04
C SER A 440 23.99 5.56 4.66
N GLU A 441 22.88 6.06 4.12
CA GLU A 441 22.62 7.48 3.84
C GLU A 441 21.39 7.92 4.63
N THR A 442 21.40 9.13 5.20
CA THR A 442 20.18 9.72 5.78
C THR A 442 19.96 11.13 5.26
N THR A 443 18.74 11.39 4.80
CA THR A 443 18.30 12.73 4.40
C THR A 443 17.79 13.53 5.61
N MET A 444 17.70 12.88 6.77
CA MET A 444 17.15 13.43 8.00
C MET A 444 18.14 14.30 8.78
N SER A 445 19.46 14.07 8.62
CA SER A 445 20.49 14.87 9.30
C SER A 445 20.84 16.10 8.48
N GLY A 446 19.93 17.06 8.47
CA GLY A 446 20.06 18.34 7.78
C GLY A 446 19.37 19.46 8.56
N GLY A 447 19.99 19.93 9.63
CA GLY A 447 19.43 21.00 10.47
C GLY A 447 19.11 22.25 9.66
N ALA A 448 17.84 22.65 9.61
CA ALA A 448 17.28 23.93 9.10
C ALA A 448 17.76 24.48 7.73
N SER A 449 18.73 23.86 7.05
CA SER A 449 19.38 24.36 5.84
C SER A 449 19.12 23.46 4.63
N LEU A 450 18.85 22.17 4.78
CA LEU A 450 18.39 21.31 3.67
C LEU A 450 16.90 21.52 3.36
N TRP A 451 16.08 21.83 4.38
CA TRP A 451 14.70 22.26 4.21
C TRP A 451 14.55 23.60 3.44
N ARG A 452 15.59 24.46 3.45
CA ARG A 452 15.62 25.70 2.65
C ARG A 452 16.40 25.57 1.34
N ALA A 453 17.45 24.76 1.29
CA ALA A 453 18.28 24.61 0.09
C ALA A 453 17.54 23.89 -1.06
N ASN A 454 16.62 22.97 -0.74
CA ASN A 454 15.81 22.28 -1.75
C ASN A 454 14.54 23.05 -2.17
N TRP A 455 14.35 24.28 -1.67
CA TRP A 455 13.30 25.22 -2.09
C TRP A 455 13.87 26.38 -2.92
N SER A 456 15.14 26.33 -3.32
CA SER A 456 15.77 27.35 -4.15
C SER A 456 16.73 26.78 -5.19
N GLU A 457 16.25 25.93 -6.10
CA GLU A 457 16.76 25.75 -7.47
C GLU A 457 15.51 25.49 -8.32
N ASN A 458 14.93 26.42 -9.09
CA ASN A 458 15.45 27.12 -10.27
C ASN A 458 16.01 26.23 -11.39
N GLU A 459 15.89 24.90 -11.30
CA GLU A 459 16.01 24.03 -12.46
C GLU A 459 14.73 23.20 -12.61
N ASP A 460 14.11 23.36 -13.76
CA ASP A 460 13.00 22.54 -14.24
C ASP A 460 13.38 21.05 -14.12
N PRO A 461 12.68 20.24 -13.28
CA PRO A 461 12.94 18.81 -13.10
C PRO A 461 12.85 18.00 -14.41
N PHE A 462 12.33 18.62 -15.47
CA PHE A 462 12.08 18.01 -16.78
C PHE A 462 13.02 18.51 -17.89
N ALA A 463 13.94 19.43 -17.59
CA ALA A 463 14.88 19.99 -18.59
C ALA A 463 15.86 18.94 -19.14
N HIS A 464 16.25 17.95 -18.33
CA HIS A 464 17.23 16.92 -18.72
C HIS A 464 16.59 15.74 -19.49
N VAL A 465 15.31 15.46 -19.24
CA VAL A 465 14.58 14.35 -19.89
C VAL A 465 14.21 14.70 -21.34
N SER A 466 13.92 15.98 -21.59
CA SER A 466 13.64 16.50 -22.94
C SER A 466 14.88 16.57 -23.84
N THR A 467 16.08 16.67 -23.25
CA THR A 467 17.35 16.85 -24.00
C THR A 467 18.07 15.54 -24.32
N ALA A 468 17.90 14.47 -23.53
CA ALA A 468 18.69 13.24 -23.69
C ALA A 468 18.09 12.17 -24.62
N ARG A 469 16.74 12.03 -24.71
CA ARG A 469 16.06 11.02 -25.56
C ARG A 469 14.67 11.48 -26.05
N PRO A 470 14.59 12.32 -27.11
CA PRO A 470 13.31 12.81 -27.65
C PRO A 470 12.40 11.70 -28.20
N ASP A 471 12.97 10.55 -28.61
CA ASP A 471 12.21 9.46 -29.22
C ASP A 471 11.35 8.68 -28.22
N ARG A 472 11.72 8.72 -26.92
CA ARG A 472 10.97 8.09 -25.81
C ARG A 472 10.09 9.08 -25.06
N SER A 473 10.35 10.38 -25.12
CA SER A 473 9.45 11.40 -24.55
C SER A 473 8.10 11.45 -25.29
N THR A 474 8.08 11.09 -26.58
CA THR A 474 6.84 10.90 -27.36
C THR A 474 6.04 9.65 -26.97
N ALA A 475 6.66 8.68 -26.29
CA ALA A 475 6.02 7.47 -25.78
C ALA A 475 5.48 7.63 -24.34
N ARG A 476 5.82 8.72 -23.65
CA ARG A 476 5.22 9.07 -22.36
C ARG A 476 3.80 9.60 -22.60
N GLY A 477 2.84 9.12 -21.80
CA GLY A 477 1.41 9.19 -22.07
C GLY A 477 0.83 10.59 -22.35
N PRO A 478 -0.48 10.67 -22.73
CA PRO A 478 -1.12 11.90 -23.24
C PRO A 478 -1.07 13.12 -22.30
N GLY A 479 -0.84 12.92 -20.99
CA GLY A 479 -0.63 13.99 -20.02
C GLY A 479 0.68 14.77 -20.25
N TRP A 480 1.75 14.09 -20.64
CA TRP A 480 3.06 14.69 -20.88
C TRP A 480 3.08 15.57 -22.13
N GLN A 481 2.41 15.09 -23.20
CA GLN A 481 2.25 15.84 -24.45
C GLN A 481 1.44 17.13 -24.24
N ARG A 482 0.47 17.12 -23.31
CA ARG A 482 -0.30 18.33 -22.95
C ARG A 482 0.55 19.33 -22.18
N ALA A 483 1.33 18.90 -21.19
CA ALA A 483 2.24 19.77 -20.42
C ALA A 483 3.27 20.49 -21.31
N LEU A 484 3.79 19.82 -22.35
CA LEU A 484 4.67 20.41 -23.37
C LEU A 484 3.95 21.45 -24.25
N SER A 485 2.66 21.23 -24.55
CA SER A 485 1.86 22.11 -25.42
C SER A 485 1.30 23.35 -24.72
N SER A 486 1.06 23.27 -23.40
CA SER A 486 0.34 24.31 -22.65
C SER A 486 1.23 25.39 -22.04
N GLY A 487 2.56 25.33 -22.19
CA GLY A 487 3.47 26.34 -21.67
C GLY A 487 3.26 26.58 -20.17
N TYR A 488 3.69 25.63 -19.36
CA TYR A 488 3.55 25.69 -17.90
C TYR A 488 4.23 26.96 -17.35
N ASP A 489 3.45 27.85 -16.73
CA ASP A 489 4.00 28.99 -15.99
C ASP A 489 4.64 28.47 -14.70
N THR A 490 5.97 28.46 -14.66
CA THR A 490 6.77 27.94 -13.54
C THR A 490 6.82 28.91 -12.36
N SER A 491 6.12 30.05 -12.43
CA SER A 491 6.03 30.97 -11.31
C SER A 491 4.99 30.44 -10.29
N PRO A 492 5.39 30.10 -9.05
CA PRO A 492 4.43 29.72 -8.02
C PRO A 492 3.55 30.93 -7.72
N LYS A 493 2.26 30.86 -8.08
CA LYS A 493 1.27 31.77 -7.50
C LYS A 493 1.19 31.45 -6.02
N ARG A 494 1.62 32.41 -5.21
CA ARG A 494 1.51 32.37 -3.75
C ARG A 494 0.01 32.28 -3.41
N ILE A 495 -0.48 31.08 -3.19
CA ILE A 495 -1.80 30.86 -2.59
C ILE A 495 -1.68 31.40 -1.17
N ALA A 496 -2.52 32.37 -0.83
CA ALA A 496 -2.56 32.91 0.52
C ALA A 496 -2.96 31.77 1.46
N GLU A 497 -2.05 31.37 2.35
CA GLU A 497 -2.36 30.44 3.43
C GLU A 497 -3.62 30.92 4.14
N THR A 498 -4.67 30.09 4.16
CA THR A 498 -5.76 30.22 5.11
C THR A 498 -5.17 29.98 6.49
N GLY A 499 -4.75 31.06 7.13
CA GLY A 499 -4.06 31.06 8.42
C GLY A 499 -4.92 30.60 9.59
N LYS A 500 -5.27 29.30 9.64
CA LYS A 500 -5.91 28.63 10.77
C LYS A 500 -5.59 27.13 10.81
N SER A 501 -4.34 26.76 11.08
CA SER A 501 -4.03 25.45 11.70
C SER A 501 -2.57 25.22 12.15
N ALA A 502 -1.61 26.09 11.81
CA ALA A 502 -0.21 25.95 12.25
C ALA A 502 0.22 26.92 13.38
N ALA A 503 -0.73 27.54 14.10
CA ALA A 503 -0.44 28.53 15.14
C ALA A 503 -0.36 27.97 16.58
N SER A 504 -0.22 26.65 16.75
CA SER A 504 -0.29 26.02 18.09
C SER A 504 1.07 25.77 18.75
N PHE A 505 2.19 26.00 18.05
CA PHE A 505 3.55 25.72 18.57
C PHE A 505 4.46 26.95 18.63
N ALA A 506 3.96 28.15 18.33
CA ALA A 506 4.70 29.41 18.45
C ALA A 506 3.82 30.59 18.90
N ALA A 507 2.77 30.33 19.68
CA ALA A 507 1.96 31.40 20.26
C ALA A 507 2.73 32.07 21.41
N LYS A 508 2.92 33.39 21.33
CA LYS A 508 3.57 34.16 22.40
C LYS A 508 2.76 34.03 23.70
N PRO A 509 3.42 33.80 24.86
CA PRO A 509 2.74 33.75 26.15
C PRO A 509 2.01 35.06 26.43
N ARG A 510 0.81 34.98 27.04
CA ARG A 510 0.20 36.13 27.73
C ARG A 510 1.14 36.64 28.83
N THR A 511 1.56 37.90 28.74
CA THR A 511 2.50 38.53 29.68
C THR A 511 1.85 38.99 30.97
N ASP A 512 0.51 39.00 31.05
CA ASP A 512 -0.24 39.43 32.22
C ASP A 512 -0.39 38.33 33.29
N ILE A 513 -0.14 37.06 32.94
CA ILE A 513 -0.20 35.92 33.85
C ILE A 513 1.22 35.52 34.25
N ALA A 514 1.61 35.83 35.48
CA ALA A 514 2.88 35.37 36.05
C ALA A 514 2.73 33.98 36.70
N ILE A 515 3.83 33.23 36.78
CA ILE A 515 3.91 32.04 37.63
C ILE A 515 3.60 32.45 39.08
N GLY A 516 2.69 31.74 39.73
CA GLY A 516 2.15 32.05 41.06
C GLY A 516 0.88 32.91 41.05
N ALA A 517 0.43 33.42 39.90
CA ALA A 517 -0.81 34.19 39.82
C ALA A 517 -2.05 33.30 40.05
N ARG A 518 -3.06 33.86 40.71
CA ARG A 518 -4.37 33.23 40.87
C ARG A 518 -5.22 33.43 39.63
N VAL A 519 -5.76 32.35 39.11
CA VAL A 519 -6.47 32.34 37.84
C VAL A 519 -7.75 31.50 37.93
N PHE A 520 -8.75 31.86 37.13
CA PHE A 520 -10.05 31.19 37.09
C PHE A 520 -10.30 30.55 35.72
N HIS A 521 -10.68 29.28 35.72
CA HIS A 521 -11.09 28.53 34.54
C HIS A 521 -12.55 28.07 34.67
N ASP A 522 -13.38 28.32 33.63
CA ASP A 522 -14.83 28.10 33.68
C ASP A 522 -15.22 26.65 34.07
N LYS A 523 -14.38 25.65 33.73
CA LYS A 523 -14.61 24.23 34.07
C LYS A 523 -13.97 23.77 35.38
N PHE A 524 -12.84 24.34 35.77
CA PHE A 524 -11.98 23.80 36.84
C PHE A 524 -11.94 24.69 38.09
N GLY A 525 -12.52 25.89 38.02
CA GLY A 525 -12.57 26.84 39.12
C GLY A 525 -11.29 27.64 39.28
N TYR A 526 -11.02 28.09 40.51
CA TYR A 526 -9.81 28.82 40.86
C TYR A 526 -8.60 27.89 41.00
N GLY A 527 -7.44 28.37 40.56
CA GLY A 527 -6.17 27.69 40.70
C GLY A 527 -4.99 28.65 40.66
N PHE A 528 -3.80 28.14 40.96
CA PHE A 528 -2.54 28.88 40.90
C PHE A 528 -1.66 28.35 39.78
N VAL A 529 -1.06 29.26 39.00
CA VAL A 529 -0.15 28.88 37.91
C VAL A 529 1.16 28.38 38.49
N THR A 530 1.55 27.15 38.18
CA THR A 530 2.79 26.52 38.66
C THR A 530 3.91 26.55 37.61
N ASP A 531 3.57 26.50 36.32
CA ASP A 531 4.54 26.56 35.22
C ASP A 531 3.93 27.15 33.94
N GLN A 532 4.75 27.65 33.03
CA GLN A 532 4.32 28.22 31.75
C GLN A 532 5.29 27.83 30.61
N GLU A 533 4.76 27.10 29.63
CA GLU A 533 5.47 26.69 28.41
C GLU A 533 4.75 27.25 27.18
N GLY A 534 5.21 28.40 26.69
CA GLY A 534 4.53 29.14 25.62
C GLY A 534 3.14 29.61 26.05
N ASN A 535 2.11 29.27 25.27
CA ASN A 535 0.71 29.59 25.59
C ASN A 535 0.02 28.53 26.48
N LYS A 536 0.74 27.52 26.97
CA LYS A 536 0.23 26.50 27.89
C LYS A 536 0.65 26.83 29.32
N LEU A 537 -0.33 26.86 30.21
CA LEU A 537 -0.17 27.03 31.65
C LEU A 537 -0.38 25.69 32.35
N GLU A 538 0.53 25.34 33.24
CA GLU A 538 0.29 24.31 34.24
C GLU A 538 -0.31 24.99 35.48
N ILE A 539 -1.54 24.60 35.84
CA ILE A 539 -2.32 25.25 36.91
C ILE A 539 -2.75 24.19 37.92
N GLU A 540 -2.48 24.45 39.20
CA GLU A 540 -2.99 23.65 40.31
C GLU A 540 -4.34 24.22 40.75
N PHE A 541 -5.42 23.53 40.36
CA PHE A 541 -6.79 23.93 40.69
C PHE A 541 -7.23 23.40 42.06
N GLU A 542 -7.88 24.25 42.86
CA GLU A 542 -8.33 23.92 44.23
C GLU A 542 -9.24 22.69 44.28
N LYS A 543 -10.03 22.45 43.23
CA LYS A 543 -11.01 21.34 43.14
C LYS A 543 -10.66 20.25 42.13
N ALA A 544 -9.72 20.51 41.21
CA ALA A 544 -9.45 19.65 40.05
C ALA A 544 -8.00 19.16 39.94
N GLY A 545 -7.13 19.55 40.89
CA GLY A 545 -5.71 19.21 40.89
C GLY A 545 -4.95 19.88 39.74
N THR A 546 -3.74 19.41 39.47
CA THR A 546 -2.87 19.96 38.42
C THR A 546 -3.39 19.63 37.03
N LYS A 547 -3.60 20.66 36.20
CA LYS A 547 -4.03 20.52 34.80
C LYS A 547 -3.24 21.48 33.90
N ARG A 548 -2.94 21.02 32.68
CA ARG A 548 -2.41 21.86 31.60
C ARG A 548 -3.54 22.44 30.77
N VAL A 549 -3.55 23.75 30.64
CA VAL A 549 -4.61 24.52 29.98
C VAL A 549 -4.00 25.66 29.18
N LEU A 550 -4.62 26.06 28.06
CA LEU A 550 -4.13 27.21 27.31
C LEU A 550 -4.50 28.51 28.02
N ASP A 551 -3.59 29.49 28.02
CA ASP A 551 -3.76 30.81 28.63
C ASP A 551 -5.00 31.59 28.14
N SER A 552 -5.51 31.28 26.95
CA SER A 552 -6.75 31.83 26.39
C SER A 552 -8.02 31.41 27.15
N PHE A 553 -7.99 30.28 27.85
CA PHE A 553 -9.16 29.76 28.59
C PHE A 553 -9.16 30.14 30.07
N VAL A 554 -8.26 31.03 30.49
CA VAL A 554 -8.10 31.39 31.89
C VAL A 554 -8.17 32.92 32.07
N LYS A 555 -8.87 33.35 33.12
CA LYS A 555 -9.00 34.76 33.50
C LYS A 555 -8.17 35.02 34.76
N LEU A 556 -7.46 36.16 34.82
CA LEU A 556 -6.82 36.58 36.07
C LEU A 556 -7.90 36.81 37.11
N ALA A 557 -7.75 36.20 38.28
CA ALA A 557 -8.52 36.57 39.45
C ALA A 557 -7.75 37.71 40.12
N ALA A 558 -8.39 38.87 40.31
CA ALA A 558 -7.87 39.86 41.25
C ALA A 558 -8.02 39.29 42.66
N ASP A 559 -7.05 39.60 43.53
CA ASP A 559 -6.99 39.14 44.92
C ASP A 559 -8.29 39.33 45.71
#